data_AF-A0A0K2RBG0-F1
#
_entry.id   AF-A0A0K2RBG0-F1
#
_cell.length_a   1.000
_cell.length_b   1.000
_cell.length_c   1.000
_cell.angle_alpha   90.00
_cell.angle_beta   90.00
_cell.angle_gamma   90.00
#
_symmetry.space_group_name_H-M   'P 1'
#
loop_
_entity.id
_entity.type
_entity.pdbx_description
1 polymer ?
#
loop_
_entity_poly.entity_id
_entity_poly.type
_entity_poly.pdbx_seq_one_letter_code
_entity_poly.pdbx_strand_id
1 'polypeptide(L)'
;MEEVTGLVEAMLSNAKPVSIPGEKLDIVGTGGDRLNTVNISTMAALVAAGAGARVVKHGNRAASSSSGSADVLEALGVRLDLPIERVARNAEEAGITFCFAQVFHPSFRHTGVVRAELGIPTAFNFLGPMTNPAHVQASAVGVANATMAPLIAGSLHGGGAADWYSAGKTD
;
A
#
# COMPACT_ATOMS: atom_id res chain seq x y z
N MET A 1 -7.14 5.68 -18.31
CA MET A 1 -5.77 5.38 -17.85
C MET A 1 -5.06 6.67 -17.45
N GLU A 2 -5.03 7.68 -18.33
CA GLU A 2 -4.46 9.01 -18.05
C GLU A 2 -4.92 9.64 -16.72
N GLU A 3 -6.21 9.58 -16.39
CA GLU A 3 -6.73 10.12 -15.13
C GLU A 3 -6.12 9.45 -13.89
N VAL A 4 -5.97 8.12 -13.92
CA VAL A 4 -5.39 7.37 -12.81
C VAL A 4 -3.90 7.67 -12.69
N THR A 5 -3.19 7.69 -13.80
CA THR A 5 -1.77 8.05 -13.84
C THR A 5 -1.55 9.45 -13.26
N GLY A 6 -2.33 10.44 -13.70
CA GLY A 6 -2.23 11.82 -13.18
C GLY A 6 -2.53 11.91 -11.69
N LEU A 7 -3.50 11.14 -11.18
CA LEU A 7 -3.77 11.05 -9.74
C LEU A 7 -2.60 10.42 -8.97
N VAL A 8 -2.04 9.33 -9.47
CA VAL A 8 -0.89 8.64 -8.85
C VAL A 8 0.34 9.55 -8.82
N GLU A 9 0.66 10.21 -9.94
CA GLU A 9 1.76 11.17 -10.04
C GLU A 9 1.58 12.34 -9.08
N ALA A 10 0.37 12.90 -9.01
CA ALA A 10 0.07 13.98 -8.08
C ALA A 10 0.22 13.52 -6.61
N MET A 11 -0.23 12.31 -6.28
CA MET A 11 -0.11 11.76 -4.93
C MET A 11 1.33 11.48 -4.54
N LEU A 12 2.15 10.94 -5.44
CA LEU A 12 3.57 10.69 -5.22
C LEU A 12 4.36 12.01 -5.10
N SER A 13 4.07 13.00 -5.95
CA SER A 13 4.71 14.33 -5.91
C SER A 13 4.43 15.09 -4.61
N ASN A 14 3.32 14.79 -3.93
CA ASN A 14 2.94 15.37 -2.65
C ASN A 14 3.21 14.43 -1.46
N ALA A 15 3.80 13.26 -1.69
CA ALA A 15 4.20 12.34 -0.64
C ALA A 15 5.53 12.79 -0.02
N LYS A 16 5.81 12.31 1.19
CA LYS A 16 7.16 12.38 1.75
C LYS A 16 7.96 11.21 1.16
N PRO A 17 8.99 11.43 0.33
CA PRO A 17 9.72 10.32 -0.29
C PRO A 17 10.55 9.56 0.75
N VAL A 18 10.80 8.27 0.50
CA VAL A 18 11.76 7.48 1.26
C VAL A 18 12.71 6.75 0.31
N SER A 19 14.01 6.97 0.49
CA SER A 19 15.03 6.31 -0.31
C SER A 19 15.48 5.03 0.39
N ILE A 20 15.30 3.89 -0.29
CA ILE A 20 15.77 2.57 0.15
C ILE A 20 16.47 1.92 -1.05
N PRO A 21 17.76 1.58 -0.93
CA PRO A 21 18.53 1.03 -2.06
C PRO A 21 18.07 -0.37 -2.46
N GLY A 22 18.38 -0.77 -3.69
CA GLY A 22 18.12 -2.10 -4.23
C GLY A 22 16.68 -2.34 -4.71
N GLU A 23 16.43 -3.59 -5.08
CA GLU A 23 15.11 -4.09 -5.48
C GLU A 23 14.21 -4.21 -4.25
N LYS A 24 12.96 -3.78 -4.40
CA LYS A 24 11.97 -3.71 -3.34
C LYS A 24 10.64 -4.28 -3.80
N LEU A 25 9.98 -4.98 -2.88
CA LEU A 25 8.67 -5.58 -3.07
C LEU A 25 7.63 -4.89 -2.18
N ASP A 26 6.48 -4.53 -2.74
CA ASP A 26 5.27 -4.26 -1.96
C ASP A 26 4.27 -5.42 -2.09
N ILE A 27 3.60 -5.75 -0.99
CA ILE A 27 2.47 -6.69 -0.99
C ILE A 27 1.31 -5.97 -0.33
N VAL A 28 0.33 -5.58 -1.13
CA VAL A 28 -0.69 -4.61 -0.74
C VAL A 28 -2.04 -4.99 -1.35
N GLY A 29 -3.12 -4.45 -0.80
CA GLY A 29 -4.44 -4.61 -1.39
C GLY A 29 -5.19 -3.29 -1.42
N THR A 30 -6.17 -3.18 -2.31
CA THR A 30 -7.09 -2.03 -2.34
C THR A 30 -7.98 -1.96 -1.09
N GLY A 31 -8.13 -3.09 -0.39
CA GLY A 31 -9.11 -3.27 0.67
C GLY A 31 -10.54 -3.20 0.14
N GLY A 32 -11.52 -3.26 1.05
CA GLY A 32 -12.93 -3.05 0.73
C GLY A 32 -13.67 -4.24 0.13
N ASP A 33 -13.11 -5.45 0.21
CA ASP A 33 -13.81 -6.70 -0.14
C ASP A 33 -14.97 -7.03 0.81
N ARG A 34 -14.99 -6.42 2.01
CA ARG A 34 -15.95 -6.65 3.11
C ARG A 34 -15.96 -8.09 3.59
N LEU A 35 -14.93 -8.87 3.28
CA LEU A 35 -14.86 -10.29 3.63
C LEU A 35 -14.33 -10.51 5.04
N ASN A 36 -13.95 -9.44 5.75
CA ASN A 36 -13.35 -9.50 7.10
C ASN A 36 -12.23 -10.55 7.19
N THR A 37 -11.46 -10.68 6.11
CA THR A 37 -10.35 -11.60 6.04
C THR A 37 -9.25 -11.16 7.01
N VAL A 38 -8.46 -12.13 7.45
CA VAL A 38 -7.21 -11.84 8.16
C VAL A 38 -6.30 -10.99 7.28
N ASN A 39 -5.32 -10.30 7.86
CA ASN A 39 -4.41 -9.41 7.12
C ASN A 39 -3.41 -10.21 6.25
N ILE A 40 -3.91 -10.91 5.23
CA ILE A 40 -3.16 -11.84 4.35
C ILE A 40 -1.96 -11.13 3.72
N SER A 41 -2.14 -9.90 3.22
CA SER A 41 -1.04 -9.14 2.62
C SER A 41 0.06 -8.77 3.62
N THR A 42 -0.26 -8.62 4.91
CA THR A 42 0.73 -8.37 5.97
C THR A 42 1.48 -9.65 6.30
N MET A 43 0.78 -10.78 6.40
CA MET A 43 1.42 -12.09 6.64
C MET A 43 2.31 -12.49 5.47
N ALA A 44 1.84 -12.31 4.22
CA ALA A 44 2.63 -12.57 3.02
C ALA A 44 3.88 -11.68 2.95
N ALA A 45 3.79 -10.41 3.35
CA ALA A 45 4.95 -9.52 3.45
C ALA A 45 6.01 -10.05 4.42
N LEU A 46 5.59 -10.56 5.59
CA LEU A 46 6.51 -11.16 6.56
C LEU A 46 7.18 -12.43 6.01
N VAL A 47 6.41 -13.30 5.34
CA VAL A 47 6.95 -14.52 4.72
C VAL A 47 7.94 -14.18 3.61
N ALA A 48 7.62 -13.22 2.74
CA ALA A 48 8.52 -12.79 1.67
C ALA A 48 9.83 -12.20 2.22
N ALA A 49 9.75 -11.41 3.29
CA ALA A 49 10.93 -10.90 3.99
C ALA A 49 11.78 -12.03 4.58
N GLY A 50 11.14 -13.02 5.23
CA GLY A 50 11.82 -14.22 5.74
C GLY A 50 12.45 -15.08 4.64
N ALA A 51 11.94 -15.02 3.41
CA ALA A 51 12.51 -15.67 2.23
C ALA A 51 13.64 -14.85 1.55
N GLY A 52 13.99 -13.67 2.08
CA GLY A 52 15.09 -12.83 1.61
C GLY A 52 14.70 -11.69 0.68
N ALA A 53 13.40 -11.49 0.40
CA ALA A 53 12.96 -10.31 -0.34
C ALA A 53 13.06 -9.06 0.54
N ARG A 54 13.49 -7.93 -0.03
CA ARG A 54 13.40 -6.63 0.66
C ARG A 54 11.99 -6.08 0.51
N VAL A 55 11.23 -6.08 1.60
CA VAL A 55 9.82 -5.69 1.57
C VAL A 55 9.65 -4.25 2.05
N VAL A 56 9.02 -3.41 1.25
CA VAL A 56 8.63 -2.05 1.62
C VAL A 56 7.12 -1.95 1.50
N LYS A 57 6.43 -2.38 2.56
CA LYS A 57 4.99 -2.50 2.56
C LYS A 57 4.33 -1.13 2.72
N HIS A 58 3.47 -0.75 1.79
CA HIS A 58 2.58 0.40 1.98
C HIS A 58 1.25 -0.04 2.60
N GLY A 59 0.71 0.74 3.52
CA GLY A 59 -0.59 0.41 4.09
C GLY A 59 -1.16 1.46 5.02
N ASN A 60 -2.37 1.20 5.48
CA ASN A 60 -3.14 2.12 6.31
C ASN A 60 -3.95 1.37 7.38
N ARG A 61 -4.62 2.12 8.25
CA ARG A 61 -5.65 1.61 9.13
C ARG A 61 -6.89 1.19 8.35
N ALA A 62 -7.73 0.35 8.94
CA ALA A 62 -9.00 -0.02 8.33
C ALA A 62 -9.86 1.21 8.02
N ALA A 63 -10.38 1.28 6.80
CA ALA A 63 -11.42 2.23 6.42
C ALA A 63 -12.83 1.63 6.56
N SER A 64 -12.97 0.31 6.43
CA SER A 64 -14.25 -0.41 6.45
C SER A 64 -14.19 -1.86 6.94
N SER A 65 -13.01 -2.41 7.24
CA SER A 65 -12.81 -3.74 7.85
C SER A 65 -12.70 -3.65 9.37
N SER A 66 -12.67 -4.79 10.06
CA SER A 66 -12.41 -4.87 11.50
C SER A 66 -10.98 -4.46 11.90
N SER A 67 -10.00 -4.66 11.02
CA SER A 67 -8.60 -4.22 11.20
C SER A 67 -7.88 -4.06 9.86
N GLY A 68 -7.01 -3.06 9.75
CA GLY A 68 -6.10 -2.84 8.62
C GLY A 68 -4.68 -3.28 8.94
N SER A 69 -3.77 -3.14 7.98
CA SER A 69 -2.38 -3.58 8.14
C SER A 69 -1.66 -2.81 9.25
N ALA A 70 -1.95 -1.52 9.38
CA ALA A 70 -1.40 -0.68 10.44
C ALA A 70 -1.89 -1.14 11.83
N ASP A 71 -3.17 -1.48 11.97
CA ASP A 71 -3.76 -1.91 13.25
C ASP A 71 -3.15 -3.23 13.72
N VAL A 72 -2.92 -4.18 12.80
CA VAL A 72 -2.23 -5.45 13.12
C VAL A 72 -0.78 -5.24 13.50
N LEU A 73 -0.04 -4.43 12.74
CA LEU A 73 1.37 -4.18 13.04
C LEU A 73 1.55 -3.45 14.38
N GLU A 74 0.68 -2.50 14.69
CA GLU A 74 0.67 -1.82 15.99
C GLU A 74 0.38 -2.79 17.15
N ALA A 75 -0.58 -3.70 16.99
CA ALA A 75 -0.87 -4.74 17.98
C ALA A 75 0.31 -5.71 18.19
N LEU A 76 1.16 -5.89 17.16
CA LEU A 76 2.41 -6.66 17.24
C LEU A 76 3.59 -5.84 17.80
N GLY A 77 3.36 -4.59 18.22
CA GLY A 77 4.37 -3.73 18.83
C GLY A 77 5.19 -2.89 17.84
N VAL A 78 4.82 -2.86 16.56
CA VAL A 78 5.49 -2.02 15.56
C VAL A 78 5.10 -0.55 15.78
N ARG A 79 6.11 0.32 15.87
CA ARG A 79 5.93 1.77 15.94
C ARG A 79 5.61 2.33 14.56
N LEU A 80 4.43 2.94 14.41
CA LEU A 80 3.95 3.53 13.15
C LEU A 80 4.34 5.01 12.96
N ASP A 81 4.83 5.64 14.02
CA ASP A 81 5.19 7.06 14.12
C ASP A 81 6.70 7.30 14.00
N LEU A 82 7.44 6.33 13.46
CA LEU A 82 8.88 6.45 13.29
C LEU A 82 9.26 7.56 12.29
N PRO A 83 10.37 8.28 12.51
CA PRO A 83 10.96 9.14 11.50
C PRO A 83 11.27 8.37 10.21
N ILE A 84 11.18 9.03 9.06
CA ILE A 84 11.36 8.39 7.74
C ILE A 84 12.74 7.73 7.62
N GLU A 85 13.77 8.32 8.24
CA GLU A 85 15.12 7.79 8.26
C GLU A 85 15.24 6.49 9.08
N ARG A 86 14.35 6.28 10.07
CA ARG A 86 14.24 4.98 10.77
C ARG A 86 13.45 3.98 9.93
N VAL A 87 12.38 4.42 9.24
CA VAL A 87 11.64 3.57 8.30
C VAL A 87 12.57 3.01 7.22
N ALA A 88 13.44 3.85 6.64
CA ALA A 88 14.43 3.41 5.65
C ALA A 88 15.42 2.40 6.24
N ARG A 89 16.00 2.69 7.41
CA ARG A 89 16.95 1.78 8.10
C ARG A 89 16.36 0.42 8.44
N ASN A 90 15.08 0.36 8.82
CA ASN A 90 14.43 -0.93 9.11
C ASN A 90 14.42 -1.86 7.88
N ALA A 91 14.30 -1.32 6.65
CA ALA A 91 14.36 -2.13 5.43
C ALA A 91 15.75 -2.75 5.19
N GLU A 92 16.81 -2.10 5.68
CA GLU A 92 18.19 -2.61 5.61
C GLU A 92 18.48 -3.58 6.76
N GLU A 93 18.10 -3.21 7.99
CA GLU A 93 18.39 -3.97 9.22
C GLU A 93 17.54 -5.26 9.33
N ALA A 94 16.26 -5.19 8.95
CA ALA A 94 15.30 -6.29 9.12
C ALA A 94 14.84 -6.93 7.80
N GLY A 95 15.25 -6.37 6.65
CA GLY A 95 14.75 -6.79 5.33
C GLY A 95 13.29 -6.39 5.06
N ILE A 96 12.61 -5.72 6.00
CA ILE A 96 11.23 -5.26 5.87
C ILE A 96 11.02 -3.91 6.56
N THR A 97 10.20 -3.07 5.94
CA THR A 97 9.67 -1.86 6.58
C THR A 97 8.22 -1.60 6.20
N PHE A 98 7.57 -0.70 6.94
CA PHE A 98 6.18 -0.31 6.73
C PHE A 98 6.07 1.20 6.52
N CYS A 99 5.59 1.59 5.35
CA CYS A 99 5.22 2.95 5.02
C CYS A 99 3.76 3.19 5.44
N PHE A 100 3.56 3.84 6.58
CA PHE A 100 2.21 4.17 7.03
C PHE A 100 1.62 5.34 6.24
N ALA A 101 0.56 5.11 5.48
CA ALA A 101 -0.01 6.07 4.53
C ALA A 101 -0.30 7.46 5.13
N GLN A 102 -0.73 7.53 6.41
CA GLN A 102 -1.00 8.83 7.07
C GLN A 102 0.27 9.67 7.32
N VAL A 103 1.42 9.02 7.50
CA VAL A 103 2.72 9.68 7.67
C VAL A 103 3.27 10.14 6.32
N PHE A 104 3.14 9.28 5.32
CA PHE A 104 3.73 9.45 3.99
C PHE A 104 2.90 10.30 3.04
N HIS A 105 1.58 10.33 3.19
CA HIS A 105 0.66 11.15 2.40
C HIS A 105 -0.10 12.14 3.28
N PRO A 106 0.58 13.17 3.85
CA PRO A 106 -0.04 14.10 4.79
C PRO A 106 -1.22 14.86 4.18
N SER A 107 -1.27 15.01 2.85
CA SER A 107 -2.37 15.65 2.13
C SER A 107 -3.69 14.87 2.19
N PHE A 108 -3.68 13.59 2.58
CA PHE A 108 -4.90 12.81 2.77
C PHE A 108 -5.79 13.36 3.89
N ARG A 109 -5.25 14.17 4.81
CA ARG A 109 -6.06 14.88 5.80
C ARG A 109 -7.15 15.75 5.17
N HIS A 110 -6.92 16.24 3.94
CA HIS A 110 -7.87 17.07 3.19
C HIS A 110 -9.01 16.25 2.57
N THR A 111 -8.84 14.94 2.41
CA THR A 111 -9.85 14.06 1.78
C THR A 111 -10.50 13.10 2.75
N GLY A 112 -9.89 12.87 3.92
CA GLY A 112 -10.36 11.89 4.92
C GLY A 112 -11.82 12.11 5.37
N VAL A 113 -12.16 13.33 5.79
CA VAL A 113 -13.51 13.67 6.29
C VAL A 113 -14.56 13.48 5.20
N VAL A 114 -14.33 14.09 4.03
CA VAL A 114 -15.26 14.00 2.89
C VAL A 114 -15.49 12.55 2.48
N ARG A 115 -14.43 11.73 2.45
CA ARG A 115 -14.55 10.30 2.10
C ARG A 115 -15.36 9.52 3.13
N ALA A 116 -15.21 9.85 4.42
CA ALA A 116 -15.98 9.21 5.48
C ALA A 116 -17.47 9.57 5.38
N GLU A 117 -17.78 10.85 5.14
CA GLU A 117 -19.16 11.34 4.96
C GLU A 117 -19.84 10.76 3.72
N LEU A 118 -19.11 10.61 2.61
CA LEU A 118 -19.63 10.00 1.39
C LEU A 118 -20.01 8.53 1.58
N GLY A 119 -19.27 7.77 2.40
CA GLY A 119 -19.58 6.37 2.72
C GLY A 119 -19.55 5.40 1.53
N ILE A 120 -19.13 5.84 0.35
CA ILE A 120 -19.07 5.06 -0.89
C ILE A 120 -17.63 4.95 -1.43
N PRO A 121 -17.30 3.88 -2.17
CA PRO A 121 -16.01 3.77 -2.85
C PRO A 121 -15.79 4.91 -3.86
N THR A 122 -14.58 5.46 -3.87
CA THR A 122 -14.13 6.49 -4.81
C THR A 122 -12.79 6.08 -5.43
N ALA A 123 -12.23 6.90 -6.32
CA ALA A 123 -10.90 6.65 -6.88
C ALA A 123 -9.84 6.38 -5.78
N PHE A 124 -9.91 7.07 -4.63
CA PHE A 124 -9.00 6.88 -3.50
C PHE A 124 -8.96 5.47 -2.91
N ASN A 125 -9.97 4.63 -3.16
CA ASN A 125 -9.98 3.23 -2.73
C ASN A 125 -9.01 2.37 -3.55
N PHE A 126 -8.64 2.81 -4.76
CA PHE A 126 -7.82 2.04 -5.68
C PHE A 126 -6.39 2.61 -5.81
N LEU A 127 -6.16 3.85 -5.39
CA LEU A 127 -4.87 4.54 -5.55
C LEU A 127 -3.77 4.01 -4.60
N GLY A 128 -4.14 3.51 -3.42
CA GLY A 128 -3.17 3.12 -2.37
C GLY A 128 -2.04 2.19 -2.83
N PRO A 129 -2.33 1.09 -3.56
CA PRO A 129 -1.32 0.21 -4.12
C PRO A 129 -0.34 0.86 -5.11
N MET A 130 -0.71 1.97 -5.73
CA MET A 130 0.06 2.61 -6.81
C MET A 130 0.90 3.79 -6.30
N THR A 131 0.75 4.15 -5.03
CA THR A 131 1.38 5.36 -4.45
C THR A 131 2.37 5.02 -3.35
N ASN A 132 3.04 3.87 -3.43
CA ASN A 132 4.09 3.54 -2.46
C ASN A 132 5.22 4.59 -2.56
N PRO A 133 5.54 5.32 -1.47
CA PRO A 133 6.49 6.44 -1.47
C PRO A 133 7.95 6.01 -1.68
N ALA A 134 8.22 4.70 -1.69
CA ALA A 134 9.54 4.14 -1.92
C ALA A 134 9.81 3.76 -3.39
N HIS A 135 8.83 3.95 -4.30
CA HIS A 135 8.93 3.56 -5.71
C HIS A 135 9.43 2.13 -5.88
N VAL A 136 8.66 1.17 -5.37
CA VAL A 136 8.99 -0.26 -5.45
C VAL A 136 9.03 -0.73 -6.90
N GLN A 137 9.94 -1.65 -7.19
CA GLN A 137 10.08 -2.21 -8.54
C GLN A 137 9.20 -3.44 -8.76
N ALA A 138 8.67 -4.04 -7.70
CA ALA A 138 7.72 -5.13 -7.80
C ALA A 138 6.58 -4.96 -6.80
N SER A 139 5.38 -5.33 -7.24
CA SER A 139 4.20 -5.33 -6.38
C SER A 139 3.38 -6.61 -6.56
N ALA A 140 2.88 -7.15 -5.45
CA ALA A 140 1.78 -8.12 -5.44
C ALA A 140 0.52 -7.42 -4.93
N VAL A 141 -0.44 -7.17 -5.83
CA VAL A 141 -1.62 -6.35 -5.52
C VAL A 141 -2.90 -7.19 -5.50
N GLY A 142 -3.56 -7.23 -4.34
CA GLY A 142 -4.91 -7.78 -4.18
C GLY A 142 -5.97 -6.73 -4.52
N VAL A 143 -6.82 -7.02 -5.51
CA VAL A 143 -7.85 -6.08 -5.98
C VAL A 143 -9.24 -6.65 -5.70
N ALA A 144 -10.00 -5.98 -4.82
CA ALA A 144 -11.34 -6.43 -4.44
C ALA A 144 -12.37 -6.34 -5.59
N ASN A 145 -12.19 -5.36 -6.48
CA ASN A 145 -13.04 -5.18 -7.66
C ASN A 145 -12.32 -5.65 -8.92
N ALA A 146 -12.71 -6.80 -9.44
CA ALA A 146 -12.08 -7.40 -10.64
C ALA A 146 -12.07 -6.46 -11.86
N THR A 147 -13.09 -5.60 -12.01
CA THR A 147 -13.16 -4.61 -13.11
C THR A 147 -12.07 -3.53 -12.99
N MET A 148 -11.59 -3.26 -11.77
CA MET A 148 -10.53 -2.28 -11.53
C MET A 148 -9.13 -2.87 -11.67
N ALA A 149 -8.99 -4.20 -11.66
CA ALA A 149 -7.69 -4.86 -11.70
C ALA A 149 -6.86 -4.50 -12.95
N PRO A 150 -7.42 -4.47 -14.18
CA PRO A 150 -6.66 -4.06 -15.37
C PRO A 150 -6.18 -2.61 -15.31
N LEU A 151 -6.94 -1.72 -14.68
CA LEU A 151 -6.59 -0.31 -14.56
C LEU A 151 -5.42 -0.10 -13.60
N ILE A 152 -5.46 -0.79 -12.45
CA ILE A 152 -4.36 -0.79 -11.48
C ILE A 152 -3.11 -1.40 -12.12
N ALA A 153 -3.27 -2.51 -12.83
CA ALA A 153 -2.16 -3.17 -13.51
C ALA A 153 -1.51 -2.30 -14.58
N GLY A 154 -2.31 -1.64 -15.41
CA GLY A 154 -1.80 -0.72 -16.43
C GLY A 154 -1.04 0.47 -15.84
N SER A 155 -1.50 1.01 -14.70
CA SER A 155 -0.84 2.15 -14.05
C SER A 155 0.52 1.81 -13.46
N LEU A 156 0.66 0.63 -12.85
CA LEU A 156 1.92 0.18 -12.26
C LEU A 156 2.93 -0.25 -13.34
N HIS A 157 2.46 -0.91 -14.40
CA HIS A 157 3.29 -1.27 -15.55
C HIS A 157 3.85 -0.03 -16.28
N GLY A 158 3.04 1.01 -16.43
CA GLY A 158 3.47 2.30 -17.02
C GLY A 158 4.57 3.01 -16.21
N GLY A 159 4.73 2.68 -14.93
CA GLY A 159 5.79 3.19 -14.06
C GLY A 159 7.11 2.40 -14.12
N GLY A 160 7.20 1.33 -14.92
CA GLY A 160 8.40 0.52 -15.07
C GLY A 160 8.60 -0.57 -14.00
N ALA A 161 7.56 -0.94 -13.27
CA ALA A 161 7.60 -2.02 -12.28
C ALA A 161 7.31 -3.41 -12.91
N ALA A 162 7.93 -4.45 -12.35
CA ALA A 162 7.66 -5.86 -12.63
C ALA A 162 6.60 -6.39 -11.65
N ASP A 163 5.35 -6.48 -12.09
CA ASP A 163 4.23 -6.65 -11.17
C ASP A 163 3.46 -7.97 -11.33
N TRP A 164 2.93 -8.46 -10.21
CA TRP A 164 2.06 -9.64 -10.13
C TRP A 164 0.68 -9.24 -9.58
N TYR A 165 -0.36 -9.63 -10.30
CA TYR A 165 -1.73 -9.25 -9.97
C TYR A 165 -2.57 -10.49 -9.64
N SER A 166 -3.33 -10.41 -8.55
CA SER A 166 -4.40 -11.36 -8.28
C SER A 166 -5.71 -10.59 -8.22
N ALA A 167 -6.58 -10.87 -9.18
CA ALA A 167 -7.98 -10.47 -9.14
C ALA A 167 -8.78 -11.67 -8.64
N GLY A 168 -9.40 -11.55 -7.47
CA GLY A 168 -10.22 -12.61 -6.91
C GLY A 168 -11.20 -12.08 -5.88
N LYS A 169 -12.45 -12.53 -5.95
CA LYS A 169 -13.25 -12.72 -4.74
C LYS A 169 -12.63 -13.94 -4.07
N THR A 170 -12.11 -13.80 -2.85
CA THR A 170 -11.78 -14.99 -2.07
C THR A 170 -13.12 -15.67 -1.76
N ASP A 171 -13.41 -16.74 -2.49
CA ASP A 171 -14.38 -17.76 -2.07
C ASP A 171 -13.76 -18.59 -0.93
#